data_AF-A0A2V7I236-F1
#
_entry.id   AF-A0A2V7I236-F1
#
_cell.length_a   1.000
_cell.length_b   1.000
_cell.length_c   1.000
_cell.angle_alpha   90.00
_cell.angle_beta   90.00
_cell.angle_gamma   90.00
#
_symmetry.space_group_name_H-M   'P 1'
#
loop_
_entity.id
_entity.type
_entity.pdbx_description
1 polymer ?
#
loop_
_entity_poly.entity_id
_entity_poly.type
_entity_poly.pdbx_seq_one_letter_code
_entity_poly.pdbx_strand_id
1 'polypeptide(L)' 'MIPRTPVLILPGYGDSGPDHWQSHWERADPACRRVVQDDWLEPRRDDWLATLERYAAECVAPPVLVAHSLACALVA' A
#
# COMPACT_ATOMS: atom_id res chain seq x y z
N MET A 1 -5.24 3.49 25.70
CA MET A 1 -5.33 2.86 24.36
C MET A 1 -3.95 2.89 23.75
N ILE A 2 -3.41 1.76 23.31
CA ILE A 2 -2.14 1.72 22.56
C ILE A 2 -2.48 2.20 21.14
N PRO A 3 -1.84 3.26 20.62
CA PRO A 3 -2.08 3.70 19.25
C PRO A 3 -1.65 2.57 18.30
N ARG A 4 -2.51 2.23 17.34
CA ARG A 4 -2.18 1.22 16.32
C ARG A 4 -1.25 1.84 15.29
N THR A 5 -0.17 1.14 14.95
CA THR A 5 0.73 1.53 13.87
C THR A 5 -0.02 1.45 12.54
N PRO A 6 -0.04 2.51 11.71
CA PRO A 6 -0.63 2.46 10.38
C PRO A 6 0.09 1.42 9.51
N VAL A 7 -0.66 0.72 8.66
CA VAL A 7 -0.11 -0.24 7.70
C VAL A 7 -0.53 0.19 6.31
N LEU A 8 0.45 0.46 5.45
CA LEU A 8 0.20 0.71 4.04
C LEU A 8 0.43 -0.58 3.26
N ILE A 9 -0.61 -1.01 2.55
CA ILE A 9 -0.58 -2.18 1.66
C ILE A 9 -0.23 -1.69 0.26
N LEU A 10 0.84 -2.25 -0.32
CA LEU A 10 1.33 -1.89 -1.66
C LEU A 10 1.22 -3.12 -2.57
N PRO A 11 0.14 -3.21 -3.38
CA PRO A 11 -0.02 -4.21 -4.42
C PRO A 11 0.99 -4.03 -5.55
N GLY A 12 1.30 -5.11 -6.25
CA GLY A 12 2.10 -5.08 -7.47
C GLY A 12 1.27 -4.75 -8.72
N TYR A 13 1.82 -5.11 -9.89
CA TYR A 13 1.13 -5.01 -11.18
C TYR A 13 -0.25 -5.66 -11.14
N GLY A 14 -1.28 -4.95 -11.63
CA GLY A 14 -2.66 -5.45 -11.70
C GLY A 14 -3.44 -5.43 -10.38
N ASP A 15 -2.94 -4.77 -9.33
CA ASP A 15 -3.55 -4.70 -8.00
C ASP A 15 -3.70 -6.07 -7.29
N SER A 16 -4.19 -6.05 -6.05
CA SER A 16 -4.61 -7.22 -5.29
C SER A 16 -6.09 -7.49 -5.48
N GLY A 17 -6.43 -8.53 -6.24
CA GLY A 17 -7.82 -8.99 -6.38
C GLY A 17 -8.49 -9.36 -5.04
N PRO A 18 -9.81 -9.61 -5.02
CA PRO A 18 -10.58 -9.78 -3.78
C PRO A 18 -10.10 -10.93 -2.89
N ASP A 19 -9.57 -12.01 -3.47
CA ASP A 19 -9.07 -13.20 -2.76
C ASP A 19 -7.56 -13.16 -2.48
N HIS A 20 -6.89 -12.07 -2.86
CA HIS A 20 -5.47 -11.89 -2.54
C HIS A 20 -5.30 -11.60 -1.05
N TRP A 21 -4.24 -12.12 -0.43
CA TRP A 21 -4.01 -11.99 1.02
C TRP A 21 -3.93 -10.53 1.48
N GLN A 22 -3.39 -9.62 0.65
CA GLN A 22 -3.40 -8.18 0.93
C GLN A 22 -4.84 -7.64 1.08
N SER A 23 -5.78 -8.07 0.22
CA SER A 23 -7.21 -7.72 0.32
C SER A 23 -7.87 -8.32 1.56
N HIS A 24 -7.48 -9.52 1.98
CA HIS A 24 -7.96 -10.09 3.23
C HIS A 24 -7.49 -9.29 4.45
N TRP A 25 -6.23 -8.85 4.46
CA TRP A 25 -5.67 -8.03 5.55
C TRP A 25 -6.32 -6.65 5.63
N GLU A 26 -6.52 -6.00 4.49
CA GLU A 26 -7.25 -4.72 4.40
C GLU A 26 -8.65 -4.80 5.02
N ARG A 27 -9.38 -5.91 4.76
CA ARG A 27 -10.71 -6.11 5.35
C ARG A 27 -10.67 -6.48 6.84
N ALA A 28 -9.61 -7.13 7.29
CA ALA A 28 -9.52 -7.68 8.64
C ALA A 28 -9.03 -6.67 9.69
N ASP A 29 -8.19 -5.71 9.31
CA ASP A 29 -7.65 -4.71 10.24
C ASP A 29 -7.85 -3.28 9.73
N PRO A 30 -8.62 -2.43 10.44
CA PRO A 30 -8.77 -1.01 10.12
C PRO A 30 -7.46 -0.20 10.09
N ALA A 31 -6.36 -0.72 10.64
CA ALA A 31 -5.05 -0.08 10.51
C ALA A 31 -4.43 -0.24 9.11
N CYS A 32 -4.91 -1.21 8.33
CA CYS A 32 -4.47 -1.48 6.97
C CYS A 32 -5.20 -0.58 5.97
N ARG A 33 -4.44 0.10 5.13
CA ARG A 33 -4.95 0.91 4.02
C ARG A 33 -4.16 0.61 2.75
N ARG A 34 -4.85 0.31 1.65
CA ARG A 34 -4.23 0.14 0.34
C ARG A 34 -3.78 1.48 -0.25
N VAL A 35 -2.54 1.53 -0.73
CA VAL A 35 -2.05 2.60 -1.59
C VAL A 35 -2.61 2.35 -2.99
N VAL A 36 -3.61 3.11 -3.39
CA VAL A 36 -4.25 2.95 -4.70
C VAL A 36 -3.47 3.75 -5.73
N GLN A 37 -2.98 3.07 -6.77
CA GLN A 37 -2.27 3.69 -7.89
C GLN A 37 -3.25 4.11 -8.98
N ASP A 38 -2.90 5.15 -9.72
CA ASP A 38 -3.75 5.70 -10.79
C ASP A 38 -3.88 4.73 -11.99
N ASP A 39 -2.79 4.04 -12.35
CA ASP A 39 -2.77 2.98 -13.36
C ASP A 39 -1.94 1.78 -12.87
N TRP A 40 -2.60 0.62 -12.81
CA TRP A 40 -2.00 -0.64 -12.39
C TRP A 40 -1.33 -1.43 -13.50
N LEU A 41 -1.70 -1.16 -14.75
CA LEU A 41 -1.27 -1.88 -15.95
C LEU A 41 -0.20 -1.10 -16.73
N GLU A 42 -0.13 0.23 -16.55
CA GLU A 42 0.99 1.06 -17.01
C GLU A 42 1.74 1.68 -15.82
N PRO A 43 2.50 0.89 -15.04
CA PRO A 43 3.17 1.38 -13.86
C PRO A 43 4.30 2.34 -14.21
N ARG A 44 4.20 3.58 -13.72
CA ARG A 44 5.23 4.60 -13.84
C ARG A 44 5.82 4.85 -12.45
N ARG A 45 7.13 4.62 -12.33
CA ARG A 45 7.83 4.68 -11.03
C ARG A 45 7.55 5.97 -10.27
N ASP A 46 7.69 7.11 -10.94
CA ASP A 46 7.59 8.42 -10.29
C ASP A 46 6.16 8.71 -9.83
N ASP A 47 5.15 8.29 -10.58
CA ASP A 47 3.73 8.43 -10.21
C ASP A 47 3.38 7.52 -9.02
N TRP A 48 3.89 6.29 -9.04
CA TRP A 48 3.70 5.34 -7.96
C TRP A 48 4.38 5.78 -6.66
N LEU A 49 5.58 6.36 -6.77
CA LEU A 49 6.32 6.91 -5.64
C LEU A 49 5.61 8.14 -5.05
N ALA A 50 5.19 9.08 -5.90
CA ALA A 50 4.45 10.26 -5.46
C ALA A 50 3.14 9.89 -4.75
N THR A 51 2.45 8.85 -5.23
CA THR A 51 1.25 8.32 -4.55
C THR A 51 1.60 7.71 -3.21
N LEU A 52 2.65 6.90 -3.11
CA LEU A 52 3.10 6.35 -1.82
C LEU A 52 3.46 7.46 -0.82
N GLU A 53 4.20 8.49 -1.25
CA GLU A 53 4.60 9.62 -0.42
C GLU A 53 3.38 10.36 0.15
N ARG A 54 2.36 10.60 -0.68
CA ARG A 54 1.08 11.19 -0.25
C ARG A 54 0.40 10.36 0.83
N TYR A 55 0.28 9.04 0.61
CA TYR A 55 -0.32 8.15 1.60
C TYR A 55 0.47 8.11 2.92
N ALA A 56 1.80 8.10 2.84
CA ALA A 56 2.66 8.12 4.01
C ALA A 56 2.55 9.45 4.79
N ALA A 57 2.44 10.58 4.09
CA ALA A 57 2.26 11.90 4.70
C ALA A 57 0.89 12.05 5.40
N GLU A 58 -0.13 11.31 4.97
CA GLU A 58 -1.45 11.27 5.63
C GLU A 58 -1.47 10.40 6.91
N CYS A 59 -0.44 9.57 7.14
CA CYS A 59 -0.37 8.74 8.34
C CYS A 59 0.01 9.57 9.58
N VAL A 60 -0.70 9.35 10.69
CA VAL A 60 -0.44 10.02 11.99
C VAL A 60 0.86 9.60 12.67
N ALA A 61 1.50 8.53 12.19
CA ALA A 61 2.77 7.98 12.65
C ALA A 61 3.45 7.24 11.48
N PRO A 62 4.76 6.98 11.54
CA PRO A 62 5.46 6.22 10.49
C PRO A 62 4.77 4.88 10.20
N PRO A 63 4.32 4.63 8.95
CA PRO A 63 3.62 3.40 8.62
C PRO A 63 4.57 2.21 8.45
N VAL A 64 4.04 1.00 8.66
CA VAL A 64 4.65 -0.23 8.14
C VAL A 64 4.23 -0.41 6.68
N LEU A 65 5.20 -0.63 5.79
CA LEU A 65 4.94 -0.89 4.37
C LEU A 65 4.87 -2.40 4.11
N VAL A 66 3.78 -2.86 3.50
CA VAL A 66 3.54 -4.27 3.14
C VAL A 66 3.46 -4.37 1.62
N ALA A 67 4.60 -4.59 0.98
CA ALA A 67 4.75 -4.64 -0.47
C ALA A 67 4.70 -6.07 -1.04
N HIS A 68 4.18 -6.20 -2.25
CA HIS A 68 4.11 -7.47 -2.99
C HIS A 68 4.52 -7.29 -4.45
N SER A 69 5.32 -8.23 -4.98
CA SER A 69 5.73 -8.28 -6.39
C SER A 69 6.37 -6.96 -6.87
N LEU A 70 5.83 -6.31 -7.91
CA LEU A 70 6.37 -5.06 -8.47
C LEU A 70 6.56 -3.97 -7.41
N ALA A 71 5.65 -3.87 -6.43
CA ALA A 71 5.76 -2.87 -5.37
C ALA A 71 6.98 -3.07 -4.45
N CYS A 72 7.58 -4.26 -4.40
CA CYS A 72 8.82 -4.46 -3.63
C CYS A 72 9.96 -3.60 -4.18
N ALA A 73 10.05 -3.42 -5.50
CA ALA A 73 11.06 -2.58 -6.12
C ALA A 73 10.86 -1.08 -5.85
N LEU A 74 9.66 -0.67 -5.41
CA LEU A 74 9.36 0.71 -5.04
C LEU A 74 9.90 1.08 -3.65
N VAL A 75 10.15 0.09 -2.78
CA VAL A 75 10.45 0.31 -1.35
C VAL A 75 11.77 -0.31 -0.88
N ALA A 76 12.52 -0.94 -1.77
CA ALA A 76 13.78 -1.66 -1.47
C ALA A 76 15.03 -0.90 -1.93
#